data_AF-A0A7S0LGH8-F1
#
_entry.id   AF-A0A7S0LGH8-F1
#
_cell.length_a   1.000
_cell.length_b   1.000
_cell.length_c   1.000
_cell.angle_alpha   90.00
_cell.angle_beta   90.00
_cell.angle_gamma   90.00
#
_symmetry.space_group_name_H-M   'P 1'
#
loop_
_entity.id
_entity.type
_entity.pdbx_description
1 polymer ?
#
loop_
_entity_poly.entity_id
_entity_poly.type
_entity_poly.pdbx_seq_one_letter_code
_entity_poly.pdbx_strand_id
1 'polypeptide(L)'
;GVGVSAHQRHIRWFWMALRRFTPEQRSLFLRFTWGRSRLPISAAEWGDTKFTLHTKQVARPDAHYPVAHTCFFSLELPAYTSASACYERLLYAITNCQAIDIDTTSGARENRDFEWSESDSDS
;
A
#
# COMPACT_ATOMS: atom_id res chain seq x y z
N GLY A 1 9.02 -17.45 -2.85
CA GLY A 1 9.60 -16.62 -1.76
C GLY A 1 10.03 -17.52 -0.62
N VAL A 2 11.15 -17.21 0.02
CA VAL A 2 11.61 -17.96 1.20
C VAL A 2 10.57 -17.78 2.31
N GLY A 3 10.04 -18.89 2.84
CA GLY A 3 9.00 -18.86 3.87
C GLY A 3 9.47 -18.10 5.10
N VAL A 4 8.63 -17.20 5.61
CA VAL A 4 8.88 -16.53 6.89
C VAL A 4 8.46 -17.45 8.02
N SER A 5 9.35 -17.69 8.99
CA SER A 5 8.97 -18.32 10.25
C SER A 5 8.53 -17.24 11.23
N ALA A 6 7.38 -17.44 11.88
CA ALA A 6 6.86 -16.54 12.91
C ALA A 6 7.85 -16.28 14.07
N HIS A 7 8.86 -17.14 14.22
CA HIS A 7 9.89 -17.04 15.26
C HIS A 7 11.01 -16.05 14.92
N GLN A 8 11.10 -15.57 13.68
CA GLN A 8 12.14 -14.62 13.29
C GLN A 8 11.94 -13.26 14.00
N ARG A 9 13.04 -12.66 14.46
CA ARG A 9 12.99 -11.46 15.31
C ARG A 9 12.29 -10.28 14.63
N HIS A 10 12.60 -10.02 13.36
CA HIS A 10 12.00 -8.93 12.59
C HIS A 10 10.50 -9.12 12.34
N ILE A 11 10.02 -10.37 12.26
CA ILE A 11 8.59 -10.68 12.16
C ILE A 11 7.87 -10.32 13.47
N ARG A 12 8.47 -10.61 14.63
CA ARG A 12 7.93 -10.18 15.92
C ARG A 12 7.91 -8.66 16.05
N TRP A 13 8.98 -7.99 15.60
CA TRP A 13 9.07 -6.52 15.62
C TRP A 13 8.05 -5.85 14.72
N PHE A 14 7.76 -6.42 13.55
CA PHE A 14 6.68 -5.97 12.68
C PHE A 14 5.33 -5.94 13.42
N TRP A 15 4.96 -7.04 14.07
CA TRP A 15 3.71 -7.10 14.83
C TRP A 15 3.71 -6.17 16.04
N MET A 16 4.86 -5.97 16.70
CA MET A 16 5.00 -4.98 17.77
C MET A 16 4.81 -3.55 17.23
N ALA A 17 5.34 -3.23 16.06
CA ALA A 17 5.18 -1.92 15.43
C ALA A 17 3.70 -1.65 15.08
N LEU A 18 3.02 -2.60 14.43
CA LEU A 18 1.59 -2.47 14.11
C LEU A 18 0.69 -2.27 15.35
N ARG A 19 1.00 -2.96 16.46
CA ARG A 19 0.27 -2.75 17.72
C ARG A 19 0.47 -1.35 18.29
N ARG A 20 1.66 -0.77 18.12
CA ARG A 20 2.00 0.60 18.56
C ARG A 20 1.38 1.68 17.68
N PHE A 21 1.02 1.36 16.44
CA PHE A 21 0.41 2.33 15.53
C PHE A 21 -0.96 2.81 16.03
N THR A 22 -1.22 4.11 15.83
CA THR A 22 -2.53 4.73 16.03
C THR A 22 -3.55 4.22 14.99
N PRO A 23 -4.86 4.42 15.20
CA PRO A 23 -5.87 4.07 14.20
C PRO A 23 -5.57 4.66 12.81
N GLU A 24 -5.13 5.92 12.75
CA GLU A 24 -4.80 6.64 11.52
C GLU A 24 -3.60 6.00 10.81
N GLN A 25 -2.56 5.66 11.58
CA GLN A 25 -1.38 4.97 11.06
C GLN A 25 -1.71 3.55 10.57
N ARG A 26 -2.64 2.84 11.23
CA ARG A 26 -3.11 1.54 10.74
C ARG A 26 -3.88 1.68 9.43
N SER A 27 -4.70 2.71 9.27
CA SER A 27 -5.35 3.00 7.99
C SER A 27 -4.34 3.35 6.89
N LEU A 28 -3.27 4.10 7.20
CA LEU A 28 -2.18 4.35 6.26
C LEU A 28 -1.45 3.06 5.88
N PHE A 29 -1.20 2.17 6.84
CA PHE A 29 -0.62 0.85 6.58
C PHE A 29 -1.49 0.04 5.62
N LEU A 30 -2.81 0.00 5.83
CA LEU A 30 -3.72 -0.69 4.92
C LEU A 30 -3.67 -0.09 3.50
N ARG A 31 -3.63 1.25 3.36
CA ARG A 31 -3.46 1.89 2.05
C ARG A 31 -2.14 1.48 1.40
N PHE A 32 -1.07 1.48 2.19
CA PHE A 32 0.26 1.09 1.71
C PHE A 32 0.31 -0.36 1.21
N THR A 33 -0.33 -1.31 1.91
CA THR A 33 -0.25 -2.74 1.57
C THR A 33 -1.37 -3.28 0.71
N TRP A 34 -2.49 -2.57 0.60
CA TRP A 34 -3.72 -3.06 -0.02
C TRP A 34 -4.48 -1.99 -0.83
N GLY A 35 -4.02 -0.73 -0.83
CA GLY A 35 -4.72 0.36 -1.54
C GLY A 35 -6.05 0.77 -0.92
N ARG A 36 -6.49 0.14 0.18
CA ARG A 36 -7.74 0.44 0.89
C ARG A 36 -7.46 0.92 2.30
N SER A 37 -8.31 1.78 2.84
CA SER A 37 -8.13 2.34 4.19
C SER A 37 -8.73 1.48 5.31
N ARG A 38 -9.48 0.41 4.98
CA ARG A 38 -10.26 -0.41 5.91
C ARG A 38 -10.29 -1.88 5.50
N LEU A 39 -10.25 -2.77 6.49
CA LEU A 39 -10.46 -4.22 6.35
C LEU A 39 -11.89 -4.56 5.95
N PRO A 40 -12.12 -5.68 5.24
CA PRO A 40 -13.46 -6.18 4.98
C PRO A 40 -14.15 -6.52 6.30
N ILE A 41 -15.44 -6.20 6.40
CA ILE A 41 -16.20 -6.30 7.65
C ILE A 41 -16.80 -7.71 7.85
N SER A 42 -16.91 -8.49 6.79
CA SER A 42 -17.51 -9.82 6.80
C SER A 42 -16.60 -10.87 6.18
N ALA A 43 -16.66 -12.11 6.67
CA ALA A 43 -15.88 -13.23 6.12
C ALA A 43 -16.15 -13.46 4.62
N ALA A 44 -17.37 -13.16 4.16
CA ALA A 44 -17.73 -13.21 2.73
C ALA A 44 -16.94 -12.20 1.89
N GLU A 45 -16.72 -10.98 2.40
CA GLU A 45 -15.90 -9.97 1.72
C GLU A 45 -14.39 -10.27 1.77
N TRP A 46 -13.94 -11.05 2.76
CA TRP A 46 -12.54 -11.50 2.81
C TRP A 46 -12.23 -12.47 1.68
N GLY A 47 -13.15 -13.37 1.33
CA GLY A 47 -12.92 -14.42 0.34
C GLY A 47 -11.62 -15.17 0.63
N ASP A 48 -10.75 -15.30 -0.37
CA ASP A 48 -9.42 -15.92 -0.24
C ASP A 48 -8.29 -14.92 0.08
N THR A 49 -8.62 -13.65 0.33
CA THR A 49 -7.64 -12.59 0.57
C THR A 49 -6.91 -12.82 1.90
N LYS A 50 -5.58 -12.95 1.85
CA LYS A 50 -4.73 -13.12 3.03
C LYS A 50 -3.54 -12.19 2.97
N PHE A 51 -3.24 -11.54 4.09
CA PHE A 51 -2.02 -10.76 4.20
C PHE A 51 -0.79 -11.69 4.23
N THR A 52 0.17 -11.44 3.34
CA THR A 52 1.40 -12.24 3.27
C THR A 52 2.63 -11.40 3.59
N LEU A 53 3.47 -11.89 4.49
CA LEU A 53 4.73 -11.22 4.87
C LEU A 53 5.91 -12.02 4.34
N HIS A 54 6.87 -11.35 3.71
CA HIS A 54 8.09 -11.93 3.17
C HIS A 54 9.32 -11.26 3.77
N THR A 55 10.41 -12.00 3.95
CA THR A 55 11.69 -11.42 4.36
C THR A 55 12.46 -10.96 3.13
N LYS A 56 12.82 -9.68 3.10
CA LYS A 56 13.72 -9.10 2.10
C LYS A 56 15.17 -9.30 2.53
N GLN A 57 15.91 -10.10 1.77
CA GLN A 57 17.33 -10.36 2.04
C GLN A 57 18.19 -9.26 1.43
N VAL A 58 18.83 -8.45 2.28
CA VAL A 58 19.68 -7.32 1.89
C VAL A 58 20.84 -7.19 2.89
N ALA A 59 22.00 -6.71 2.43
CA ALA A 59 23.20 -6.64 3.26
C ALA A 59 23.11 -5.60 4.41
N ARG A 60 22.38 -4.50 4.21
CA ARG A 60 22.20 -3.42 5.19
C ARG A 60 20.72 -3.17 5.46
N PRO A 61 20.01 -4.05 6.18
CA PRO A 61 18.55 -4.04 6.25
C PRO A 61 17.96 -2.72 6.75
N ASP A 62 18.62 -2.06 7.72
CA ASP A 62 18.14 -0.79 8.30
C ASP A 62 18.24 0.42 7.35
N ALA A 63 18.98 0.28 6.25
CA ALA A 63 19.08 1.27 5.18
C ALA A 63 18.00 1.12 4.09
N HIS A 64 17.16 0.08 4.18
CA HIS A 64 16.08 -0.17 3.23
C HIS A 64 14.71 0.01 3.86
N TYR A 65 13.77 0.53 3.07
CA TYR A 65 12.36 0.57 3.42
C TYR A 65 11.66 -0.75 3.06
N PRO A 66 10.54 -1.07 3.74
CA PRO A 66 9.70 -2.18 3.32
C PRO A 66 9.08 -1.91 1.95
N VAL A 67 8.79 -2.98 1.21
CA VAL A 67 8.17 -2.89 -0.12
C VAL A 67 6.81 -3.57 -0.06
N ALA A 68 5.76 -2.84 -0.39
CA ALA A 68 4.41 -3.38 -0.46
C ALA A 68 4.07 -3.81 -1.89
N HIS A 69 3.35 -4.91 -2.02
CA HIS A 69 2.74 -5.36 -3.26
C HIS A 69 1.22 -5.33 -3.10
N THR A 70 0.63 -4.20 -3.45
CA THR A 70 -0.79 -3.89 -3.18
C THR A 70 -1.75 -4.89 -3.82
N CYS A 71 -1.48 -5.33 -5.05
CA CYS A 71 -2.29 -6.32 -5.77
C CYS A 71 -2.40 -7.67 -5.06
N PHE A 72 -1.41 -8.03 -4.24
CA PHE A 72 -1.33 -9.33 -3.56
C PHE A 72 -1.50 -9.24 -2.05
N PHE A 73 -1.82 -8.05 -1.54
CA PHE A 73 -1.88 -7.76 -0.11
C PHE A 73 -0.65 -8.31 0.64
N SER A 74 0.55 -8.03 0.12
CA SER A 74 1.78 -8.57 0.68
C SER A 74 2.83 -7.50 0.94
N LEU A 75 3.75 -7.82 1.86
CA LEU A 75 4.81 -6.94 2.31
C LEU A 75 6.14 -7.68 2.34
N GLU A 76 7.16 -7.10 1.73
CA GLU A 76 8.55 -7.49 1.90
C GLU A 76 9.22 -6.61 2.95
N LEU A 77 9.62 -7.25 4.05
CA LEU A 77 10.23 -6.59 5.20
C LEU A 77 11.73 -6.92 5.23
N PRO A 78 12.63 -5.92 5.17
CA PRO A 78 14.04 -6.13 5.49
C PRO A 78 14.18 -6.79 6.86
N ALA A 79 15.16 -7.67 7.00
CA ALA A 79 15.50 -8.28 8.28
C ALA A 79 16.19 -7.25 9.20
N TYR A 80 15.44 -6.24 9.65
CA TYR A 80 15.92 -5.14 10.49
C TYR A 80 16.72 -5.65 11.68
N THR A 81 17.62 -4.83 12.20
CA THR A 81 18.49 -5.24 13.33
C THR A 81 17.87 -4.98 14.70
N SER A 82 16.86 -4.11 14.77
CA SER A 82 16.20 -3.72 16.01
C SER A 82 14.69 -3.41 15.85
N ALA A 83 13.97 -3.42 16.97
CA ALA A 83 12.56 -3.04 17.01
C ALA A 83 12.34 -1.56 16.63
N SER A 84 13.25 -0.67 17.04
CA SER A 84 13.19 0.77 16.71
C SER A 84 13.39 1.00 15.22
N ALA A 85 14.40 0.37 14.61
CA ALA A 85 14.62 0.45 13.17
C ALA A 85 13.39 -0.04 12.38
N CYS A 86 12.81 -1.17 12.79
CA CYS A 86 11.59 -1.69 12.16
C CYS A 86 10.42 -0.71 12.27
N TYR A 87 10.18 -0.16 13.46
CA TYR A 87 9.11 0.81 13.68
C TYR A 87 9.30 2.09 12.85
N GLU A 88 10.49 2.70 12.91
CA GLU A 88 10.78 3.95 12.20
C GLU A 88 10.67 3.79 10.69
N ARG A 89 11.16 2.68 10.13
CA ARG A 89 11.16 2.43 8.68
C ARG A 89 9.76 2.10 8.19
N LEU A 90 8.99 1.34 8.97
CA LEU A 90 7.59 1.05 8.64
C LEU A 90 6.76 2.33 8.71
N LEU A 91 6.92 3.13 9.78
CA LEU A 91 6.22 4.40 9.92
C LEU A 91 6.55 5.35 8.77
N TYR A 92 7.84 5.50 8.45
CA TYR A 92 8.25 6.34 7.33
C TYR A 92 7.64 5.87 5.99
N ALA A 93 7.64 4.56 5.72
CA ALA A 93 7.09 4.03 4.48
C ALA A 93 5.59 4.31 4.35
N ILE A 94 4.80 4.03 5.39
CA ILE A 94 3.35 4.24 5.34
C ILE A 94 2.95 5.73 5.29
N THR A 95 3.81 6.65 5.78
CA THR A 95 3.53 8.08 5.75
C THR A 95 3.94 8.73 4.43
N ASN A 96 5.03 8.27 3.81
CA ASN A 96 5.62 8.91 2.63
C ASN A 96 5.28 8.21 1.31
N CYS A 97 4.90 6.93 1.33
CA CYS A 97 4.38 6.22 0.15
C CYS A 97 2.86 6.34 0.06
N GLN A 98 2.36 7.58 0.13
CA GLN A 98 1.03 7.86 -0.36
C GLN A 98 1.15 7.81 -1.88
N ALA A 99 0.50 6.84 -2.52
CA ALA A 99 0.25 6.96 -3.95
C ALA A 99 -0.30 8.37 -4.15
N ILE A 100 0.37 9.18 -4.96
CA ILE A 100 -0.18 10.46 -5.38
C ILE A 100 -1.45 10.08 -6.11
N ASP A 101 -2.59 10.21 -5.43
CA ASP A 101 -3.90 10.19 -6.04
C ASP A 101 -3.95 11.42 -6.96
N ILE A 102 -3.38 11.29 -8.16
CA ILE A 102 -3.71 12.17 -9.29
C ILE A 102 -5.04 11.68 -9.87
N ASP A 103 -6.08 11.77 -9.05
CA ASP A 103 -7.45 11.88 -9.53
C ASP A 103 -8.09 13.11 -8.87
N THR A 104 -7.68 14.28 -9.34
CA THR A 104 -8.45 15.51 -9.20
C THR A 104 -8.69 16.07 -10.60
N THR A 105 -9.19 15.24 -11.51
CA THR A 105 -9.93 15.74 -12.69
C THR A 105 -11.37 15.25 -12.61
N SER A 106 -12.03 15.69 -11.55
CA SER A 106 -13.48 15.89 -11.56
C SER A 106 -13.71 17.39 -11.39
N GLY A 107 -13.66 18.13 -12.51
CA GLY A 107 -14.13 19.52 -12.61
C GLY A 107 -13.11 20.55 -13.15
N ALA A 108 -13.09 20.75 -14.47
CA ALA A 108 -12.74 21.95 -15.26
C ALA A 108 -12.04 21.53 -16.57
N ARG A 109 -12.66 21.53 -17.75
CA ARG A 109 -13.38 22.63 -18.39
C ARG A 109 -14.44 22.11 -19.37
N GLU A 110 -15.62 22.70 -19.23
CA GLU A 110 -16.70 22.82 -20.21
C GLU A 110 -16.22 23.63 -21.44
N ASN A 111 -16.96 23.51 -22.55
CA ASN A 111 -16.77 24.11 -23.88
C ASN A 111 -15.78 23.43 -24.84
N ARG A 112 -16.31 22.47 -25.61
CA ARG A 112 -16.07 22.43 -27.06
C ARG A 112 -17.42 22.40 -27.77
N ASP A 113 -17.97 23.59 -27.97
CA ASP A 113 -18.80 23.86 -29.14
C ASP A 113 -17.96 23.55 -30.38
N PHE A 114 -18.26 22.45 -31.05
CA PHE A 114 -17.92 22.27 -32.45
C PHE A 114 -19.13 21.61 -33.10
N GLU A 115 -20.07 22.50 -33.42
CA GLU A 115 -21.22 22.29 -34.27
C GLU A 115 -20.77 21.63 -35.57
N TRP A 116 -21.09 20.33 -35.71
CA TRP A 116 -21.05 19.66 -37.00
C TRP A 116 -22.26 20.17 -37.79
N SER A 117 -22.04 21.12 -38.70
CA SER A 117 -23.01 21.41 -39.75
C SER A 117 -22.95 20.28 -40.78
N GLU A 118 -23.85 19.30 -40.62
CA GLU A 118 -24.35 18.51 -41.73
C GLU A 118 -24.97 19.47 -42.75
N SER A 119 -24.32 19.60 -43.91
CA SER A 119 -24.95 20.11 -45.12
C SER A 119 -24.76 19.06 -46.20
N ASP A 120 -25.86 18.35 -46.47
CA ASP A 120 -26.15 17.69 -47.72
C ASP A 120 -25.81 18.60 -48.92
N SER A 121 -25.38 17.97 -50.03
CA SER A 121 -25.96 18.13 -51.37
C SER A 121 -24.94 17.83 -52.48
N ASP A 122 -25.06 16.62 -53.03
CA ASP A 122 -25.27 16.32 -54.45
C ASP A 122 -24.72 17.33 -55.50
N SER A 123 -23.72 16.89 -56.28
CA SER A 123 -23.61 17.02 -57.75
C SER A 123 -22.36 16.32 -58.29
#